data_AF-A0A7J8NKT3-F1
#
_entry.id   AF-A0A7J8NKT3-F1
#
_cell.length_a   1.000
_cell.length_b   1.000
_cell.length_c   1.000
_cell.angle_alpha   90.00
_cell.angle_beta   90.00
_cell.angle_gamma   90.00
#
_symmetry.space_group_name_H-M   'P 1'
#
loop_
_entity.id
_entity.type
_entity.pdbx_description
1 polymer ?
#
loop_
_entity_poly.entity_id
_entity_poly.type
_entity_poly.pdbx_seq_one_letter_code
_entity_poly.pdbx_strand_id
1 'polypeptide(L)'
;MLRRLKDYSWNAKVVLAMAAFACSVGESSMLVKHRNTDPIAMYVETLKGHRYTTTDFTQLERIGLFKAMIDVAKTNLAFLAPSISRIPKEAHSIKDAIACFPTAAYKILRIVLQITSILSKISISEFIDKIMQYVRIQGFENLRNKHLLFLISDLDISIDEIKVLNWLYQRNDQMYEIVWLPIIDLSMSYDVKRFWELKQLMKWSVAVEPTRVEADVVEFVKKEWHFIRQAIAVSMTSAGEVVCQNALPMLWTWGNTAFPFSDKTEEILWNSINERHGWKLELVLDDFIVPELRSW
;
A
#
# COMPACT_ATOMS: atom_id res chain seq x y z
N MET A 1 -16.45 -8.43 -4.13
CA MET A 1 -16.06 -9.17 -5.35
C MET A 1 -16.03 -10.70 -5.13
N LEU A 2 -15.36 -11.21 -4.09
CA LEU A 2 -15.21 -12.65 -3.82
C LEU A 2 -16.52 -13.45 -3.64
N ARG A 3 -17.56 -12.89 -2.99
CA ARG A 3 -18.88 -13.56 -2.85
C ARG A 3 -19.57 -13.80 -4.20
N ARG A 4 -19.39 -12.91 -5.18
CA ARG A 4 -19.98 -13.05 -6.52
C ARG A 4 -19.22 -14.04 -7.41
N LEU A 5 -17.97 -14.36 -7.06
CA LEU A 5 -17.16 -15.31 -7.83
C LEU A 5 -17.47 -16.76 -7.45
N LYS A 6 -18.15 -17.04 -6.32
CA LYS A 6 -18.35 -18.40 -5.80
C LYS A 6 -18.94 -19.35 -6.85
N ASP A 7 -19.93 -18.87 -7.59
CA ASP A 7 -20.73 -19.66 -8.53
C ASP A 7 -20.10 -19.79 -9.93
N TYR A 8 -18.99 -19.08 -10.18
CA TYR A 8 -18.25 -19.18 -11.44
C TYR A 8 -17.36 -20.43 -11.48
N SER A 9 -17.25 -21.04 -12.66
CA SER A 9 -16.28 -22.11 -12.91
C SER A 9 -14.84 -21.61 -12.68
N TRP A 10 -13.92 -22.53 -12.36
CA TRP A 10 -12.51 -22.17 -12.15
C TRP A 10 -11.88 -21.46 -13.36
N ASN A 11 -12.22 -21.88 -14.57
CA ASN A 11 -11.77 -21.22 -15.80
C ASN A 11 -12.34 -19.80 -15.92
N ALA A 12 -13.62 -19.59 -15.58
CA ALA A 12 -14.21 -18.26 -15.59
C ALA A 12 -13.59 -17.34 -14.52
N LYS A 13 -13.27 -17.87 -13.34
CA LYS A 13 -12.55 -17.13 -12.29
C LYS A 13 -11.18 -16.65 -12.76
N VAL A 14 -10.44 -17.51 -13.46
CA VAL A 14 -9.14 -17.17 -14.05
C VAL A 14 -9.28 -16.10 -15.12
N VAL A 15 -10.20 -16.27 -16.07
CA VAL A 15 -10.42 -15.28 -17.13
C VAL A 15 -10.83 -13.92 -16.55
N LEU A 16 -11.72 -13.90 -15.56
CA LEU A 16 -12.12 -12.65 -14.89
C LEU A 16 -10.95 -11.99 -14.15
N ALA A 17 -10.12 -12.76 -13.46
CA ALA A 17 -8.94 -12.22 -12.78
C ALA A 17 -7.90 -11.67 -13.77
N MET A 18 -7.65 -12.37 -14.87
CA MET A 18 -6.73 -11.93 -15.92
C MET A 18 -7.26 -10.73 -16.68
N ALA A 19 -8.56 -10.68 -16.97
CA ALA A 19 -9.20 -9.53 -17.60
C ALA A 19 -9.17 -8.31 -16.69
N ALA A 20 -9.48 -8.47 -15.39
CA ALA A 20 -9.38 -7.39 -14.42
C ALA A 20 -7.94 -6.86 -14.31
N PHE A 21 -6.94 -7.75 -14.26
CA PHE A 21 -5.53 -7.37 -14.27
C PHE A 21 -5.14 -6.64 -15.57
N ALA A 22 -5.50 -7.18 -16.72
CA ALA A 22 -5.18 -6.59 -18.02
C ALA A 22 -5.88 -5.23 -18.22
N CYS A 23 -7.11 -5.08 -17.73
CA CYS A 23 -7.80 -3.79 -17.71
C CYS A 23 -7.07 -2.80 -16.79
N SER A 24 -6.70 -3.21 -15.57
CA SER A 24 -5.98 -2.35 -14.63
C SER A 24 -4.64 -1.87 -15.20
N VAL A 25 -3.86 -2.76 -15.79
CA VAL A 25 -2.52 -2.45 -16.33
C VAL A 25 -2.59 -1.76 -17.69
N GLY A 26 -3.49 -2.22 -18.56
CA GLY A 26 -3.67 -1.71 -19.92
C GLY A 26 -4.23 -0.29 -19.94
N GLU A 27 -5.17 0.02 -19.05
CA GLU A 27 -5.72 1.37 -18.91
C GLU A 27 -4.63 2.36 -18.47
N SER A 28 -3.86 2.02 -17.43
CA SER A 28 -2.72 2.84 -16.99
C SER A 28 -1.68 3.02 -18.11
N SER A 29 -1.35 1.97 -18.86
CA SER A 29 -0.39 2.04 -19.97
C SER A 29 -0.88 2.92 -21.13
N MET A 30 -2.17 2.81 -21.50
CA MET A 30 -2.75 3.60 -22.59
C MET A 30 -2.81 5.09 -22.26
N LEU A 31 -3.27 5.43 -21.06
CA LEU A 31 -3.38 6.82 -20.61
C LEU A 31 -2.00 7.49 -20.53
N VAL A 32 -0.98 6.78 -20.05
CA VAL A 32 0.40 7.28 -20.00
C VAL A 32 0.98 7.49 -21.40
N LYS A 33 0.86 6.50 -22.31
CA LYS A 33 1.46 6.55 -23.65
C LYS A 33 0.89 7.67 -24.53
N HIS A 34 -0.39 7.98 -24.37
CA HIS A 34 -1.10 8.92 -25.22
C HIS A 34 -1.45 10.24 -24.52
N ARG A 35 -1.01 10.45 -23.28
CA ARG A 35 -1.27 11.69 -22.51
C ARG A 35 -0.99 12.95 -23.32
N ASN A 36 0.12 12.96 -24.07
CA ASN A 36 0.58 14.15 -24.79
C ASN A 36 0.11 14.20 -26.25
N THR A 37 -0.61 13.19 -26.72
CA THR A 37 -0.99 13.03 -28.14
C THR A 37 -2.49 12.85 -28.35
N ASP A 38 -3.22 12.34 -27.36
CA ASP A 38 -4.67 12.12 -27.40
C ASP A 38 -5.38 12.98 -26.33
N PRO A 39 -6.18 13.99 -26.75
CA PRO A 39 -6.98 14.80 -25.83
C PRO A 39 -7.92 13.99 -24.95
N ILE A 40 -8.48 12.88 -25.44
CA ILE A 40 -9.41 12.03 -24.68
C ILE A 40 -8.66 11.35 -23.52
N ALA A 41 -7.46 10.83 -23.77
CA ALA A 41 -6.63 10.24 -22.73
C ALA A 41 -6.30 11.27 -21.64
N MET A 42 -5.94 12.51 -22.04
CA MET A 42 -5.70 13.62 -21.11
C MET A 42 -6.95 14.00 -20.31
N TYR A 43 -8.14 14.07 -20.92
CA TYR A 43 -9.39 14.39 -20.22
C TYR A 43 -9.83 13.27 -19.28
N VAL A 44 -9.71 12.00 -19.68
CA VAL A 44 -10.01 10.84 -18.82
C VAL A 44 -9.08 10.83 -17.62
N GLU A 45 -7.80 11.13 -17.82
CA GLU A 45 -6.82 11.25 -16.75
C GLU A 45 -7.15 12.41 -15.79
N THR A 46 -7.52 13.56 -16.34
CA THR A 46 -7.93 14.75 -15.56
C THR A 46 -9.21 14.49 -14.76
N LEU A 47 -10.23 13.88 -15.38
CA LEU A 47 -11.51 13.53 -14.73
C LEU A 47 -11.33 12.48 -13.63
N LYS A 48 -10.38 11.57 -13.80
CA LYS A 48 -10.05 10.59 -12.77
C LYS A 48 -9.31 11.22 -11.60
N GLY A 49 -8.75 12.43 -11.75
CA GLY A 49 -8.07 13.17 -10.68
C GLY A 49 -6.64 12.69 -10.42
N HIS A 50 -6.03 12.01 -11.38
CA HIS A 50 -4.97 11.06 -11.11
C HIS A 50 -3.96 11.02 -12.26
N ARG A 51 -2.67 11.32 -12.00
CA ARG A 51 -1.60 11.25 -13.01
C ARG A 51 -0.91 9.90 -12.87
N TYR A 52 -1.13 9.00 -13.83
CA TYR A 52 -0.40 7.74 -13.85
C TYR A 52 1.10 8.05 -14.06
N THR A 53 1.97 7.55 -13.17
CA THR A 53 3.41 7.52 -13.46
C THR A 53 3.64 6.48 -14.55
N THR A 54 4.65 6.72 -15.40
CA THR A 54 5.19 5.68 -16.28
C THR A 54 5.72 4.55 -15.41
N THR A 55 4.89 3.56 -15.09
CA THR A 55 5.39 2.29 -14.60
C THR A 55 6.30 1.75 -15.68
N ASP A 56 7.59 1.58 -15.39
CA ASP A 56 8.54 1.08 -16.37
C ASP A 56 8.25 -0.40 -16.66
N PHE A 57 7.39 -0.64 -17.66
CA PHE A 57 6.95 -1.97 -18.08
C PHE A 57 8.11 -2.85 -18.56
N THR A 58 9.30 -2.29 -18.79
CA THR A 58 10.49 -3.06 -19.19
C THR A 58 10.89 -4.09 -18.13
N GLN A 59 10.66 -3.81 -16.84
CA GLN A 59 10.89 -4.77 -15.76
C GLN A 59 9.95 -5.99 -15.87
N LEU A 60 8.67 -5.75 -16.19
CA LEU A 60 7.64 -6.78 -16.33
C LEU A 60 7.84 -7.61 -17.61
N GLU A 61 8.30 -6.97 -18.68
CA GLU A 61 8.74 -7.65 -19.91
C GLU A 61 9.99 -8.50 -19.66
N ARG A 62 11.00 -7.97 -18.93
CA ARG A 62 12.26 -8.67 -18.65
C ARG A 62 12.07 -9.95 -17.85
N ILE A 63 11.14 -9.96 -16.90
CA ILE A 63 10.81 -11.16 -16.11
C ILE A 63 9.87 -12.13 -16.87
N GLY A 64 9.52 -11.84 -18.13
CA GLY A 64 8.72 -12.73 -19.00
C GLY A 64 7.23 -12.78 -18.64
N LEU A 65 6.73 -11.77 -17.93
CA LEU A 65 5.42 -11.83 -17.29
C LEU A 65 4.25 -11.88 -18.27
N PHE A 66 4.27 -11.00 -19.26
CA PHE A 66 3.25 -10.94 -20.29
C PHE A 66 3.18 -12.25 -21.08
N LYS A 67 4.33 -12.89 -21.29
CA LYS A 67 4.40 -14.20 -21.95
C LYS A 67 3.72 -15.28 -21.11
N ALA A 68 4.03 -15.37 -19.82
CA ALA A 68 3.39 -16.30 -18.91
C ALA A 68 1.87 -16.10 -18.84
N MET A 69 1.40 -14.85 -18.79
CA MET A 69 -0.02 -14.52 -18.83
C MET A 69 -0.69 -14.95 -20.14
N ILE A 70 -0.07 -14.68 -21.29
CA ILE A 70 -0.58 -15.09 -22.60
C ILE A 70 -0.67 -16.62 -22.70
N ASP A 71 0.35 -17.34 -22.23
CA ASP A 71 0.38 -18.81 -22.27
C ASP A 71 -0.73 -19.42 -21.40
N VAL A 72 -1.03 -18.80 -20.26
CA VAL A 72 -2.15 -19.18 -19.40
C VAL A 72 -3.51 -18.92 -20.07
N ALA A 73 -3.68 -17.77 -20.72
CA ALA A 73 -4.92 -17.44 -21.44
C ALA A 73 -5.15 -18.41 -22.61
N LYS A 74 -4.10 -18.68 -23.39
CA LYS A 74 -4.13 -19.65 -24.49
C LYS A 74 -4.45 -21.05 -24.01
N THR A 75 -3.85 -21.47 -22.91
CA THR A 75 -4.12 -22.79 -22.30
C THR A 75 -5.58 -22.90 -21.84
N ASN A 76 -6.13 -21.88 -21.17
CA ASN A 76 -7.55 -21.86 -20.78
C ASN A 76 -8.49 -21.87 -22.00
N LEU A 77 -8.18 -21.11 -23.05
CA LEU A 77 -8.96 -21.10 -24.29
C LEU A 77 -8.92 -22.44 -25.03
N ALA A 78 -7.79 -23.15 -25.00
CA ALA A 78 -7.67 -24.47 -25.59
C ALA A 78 -8.66 -25.47 -24.96
N PHE A 79 -8.90 -25.40 -23.65
CA PHE A 79 -9.91 -26.23 -22.98
C PHE A 79 -11.36 -25.89 -23.35
N LEU A 80 -11.60 -24.69 -23.89
CA LEU A 80 -12.91 -24.28 -24.42
C LEU A 80 -13.05 -24.58 -25.92
N ALA A 81 -12.02 -25.13 -26.56
CA ALA A 81 -12.03 -25.42 -27.98
C ALA A 81 -13.08 -26.48 -28.34
N PRO A 82 -13.76 -26.36 -29.50
CA PRO A 82 -14.84 -27.27 -29.93
C PRO A 82 -14.44 -28.75 -29.96
N SER A 83 -13.16 -29.02 -30.20
CA SER A 83 -12.57 -30.35 -30.28
C SER A 83 -12.56 -31.06 -28.93
N ILE A 84 -12.34 -30.31 -27.84
CA ILE A 84 -12.30 -30.82 -26.46
C ILE A 84 -13.71 -30.84 -25.85
N SER A 85 -14.57 -29.88 -26.22
CA SER A 85 -15.96 -29.84 -25.76
C SER A 85 -16.84 -30.99 -26.26
N ARG A 86 -16.39 -31.71 -27.30
CA ARG A 86 -17.09 -32.86 -27.91
C ARG A 86 -16.73 -34.21 -27.28
N ILE A 87 -15.70 -34.26 -26.45
CA ILE A 87 -15.31 -35.49 -25.76
C ILE A 87 -16.29 -35.69 -24.58
N PRO A 88 -16.83 -36.90 -24.36
CA PRO A 88 -17.75 -37.18 -23.27
C PRO A 88 -17.15 -36.81 -21.91
N LYS A 89 -17.93 -36.19 -21.04
CA LYS A 89 -17.46 -35.76 -19.71
C LYS A 89 -17.04 -36.94 -18.82
N GLU A 90 -17.51 -38.13 -19.15
CA GLU A 90 -17.23 -39.39 -18.44
C GLU A 90 -15.92 -40.07 -18.90
N ALA A 91 -15.29 -39.59 -19.98
CA ALA A 91 -14.00 -40.11 -20.43
C ALA A 91 -12.94 -39.91 -19.33
N HIS A 92 -12.20 -40.95 -19.00
CA HIS A 92 -11.22 -40.92 -17.89
C HIS A 92 -10.20 -39.79 -18.08
N SER A 93 -9.76 -39.53 -19.31
CA SER A 93 -8.87 -38.42 -19.65
C SER A 93 -9.45 -37.02 -19.36
N ILE A 94 -10.77 -36.83 -19.50
CA ILE A 94 -11.43 -35.56 -19.13
C ILE A 94 -11.60 -35.44 -17.62
N LYS A 95 -11.94 -36.53 -16.95
CA LYS A 95 -12.12 -36.55 -15.49
C LYS A 95 -10.82 -36.17 -14.78
N ASP A 96 -9.69 -36.68 -15.25
CA ASP A 96 -8.35 -36.36 -14.75
C ASP A 96 -7.94 -34.91 -15.05
N ALA A 97 -8.29 -34.39 -16.24
CA ALA A 97 -8.04 -33.00 -16.60
C ALA A 97 -8.87 -32.01 -15.75
N ILE A 98 -10.16 -32.29 -15.52
CA ILE A 98 -11.04 -31.48 -14.68
C ILE A 98 -10.54 -31.45 -13.24
N ALA A 99 -9.99 -32.56 -12.73
CA ALA A 99 -9.40 -32.62 -11.39
C ALA A 99 -8.19 -31.69 -11.23
N CYS A 100 -7.48 -31.38 -12.32
CA CYS A 100 -6.33 -30.46 -12.31
C CYS A 100 -6.72 -28.97 -12.37
N PHE A 101 -7.96 -28.63 -12.75
CA PHE A 101 -8.39 -27.24 -12.96
C PHE A 101 -8.34 -26.36 -11.71
N PRO A 102 -8.76 -26.80 -10.52
CA PRO A 102 -8.63 -25.99 -9.31
C PRO A 102 -7.17 -25.66 -9.00
N THR A 103 -6.27 -26.64 -9.18
CA THR A 103 -4.83 -26.47 -8.93
C THR A 103 -4.20 -25.51 -9.93
N ALA A 104 -4.54 -25.62 -11.22
CA ALA A 104 -4.08 -24.70 -12.25
C ALA A 104 -4.61 -23.28 -12.00
N ALA A 105 -5.91 -23.13 -11.75
CA ALA A 105 -6.53 -21.84 -11.45
C ALA A 105 -5.95 -21.18 -10.20
N TYR A 106 -5.71 -21.96 -9.15
CA TYR A 106 -5.04 -21.49 -7.94
C TYR A 106 -3.62 -20.98 -8.23
N LYS A 107 -2.81 -21.73 -8.97
CA LYS A 107 -1.45 -21.30 -9.37
C LYS A 107 -1.49 -19.98 -10.14
N ILE A 108 -2.47 -19.81 -11.03
CA ILE A 108 -2.63 -18.59 -11.82
C ILE A 108 -3.05 -17.41 -10.95
N LEU A 109 -4.06 -17.59 -10.09
CA LEU A 109 -4.48 -16.54 -9.16
C LEU A 109 -3.33 -16.13 -8.23
N ARG A 110 -2.52 -17.10 -7.76
CA ARG A 110 -1.34 -16.82 -6.96
C ARG A 110 -0.31 -15.98 -7.72
N ILE A 111 -0.07 -16.27 -9.01
CA ILE A 111 0.81 -15.45 -9.86
C ILE A 111 0.25 -14.04 -10.01
N VAL A 112 -1.05 -13.89 -10.33
CA VAL A 112 -1.69 -12.56 -10.45
C VAL A 112 -1.53 -11.75 -9.16
N LEU A 113 -1.78 -12.35 -8.00
CA LEU A 113 -1.60 -11.71 -6.70
C LEU A 113 -0.15 -11.33 -6.42
N GLN A 114 0.80 -12.22 -6.74
CA GLN A 114 2.23 -11.92 -6.61
C GLN A 114 2.63 -10.73 -7.47
N ILE A 115 2.11 -10.62 -8.69
CA ILE A 115 2.35 -9.48 -9.57
C ILE A 115 1.77 -8.21 -8.98
N THR A 116 0.52 -8.25 -8.50
CA THR A 116 -0.11 -7.06 -7.92
C THR A 116 0.70 -6.55 -6.73
N SER A 117 1.23 -7.48 -5.92
CA SER A 117 2.14 -7.17 -4.82
C SER A 117 3.50 -6.62 -5.27
N ILE A 118 4.06 -7.11 -6.37
CA ILE A 118 5.31 -6.56 -6.92
C ILE A 118 5.09 -5.14 -7.45
N LEU A 119 4.00 -4.91 -8.18
CA LEU A 119 3.65 -3.60 -8.72
C LEU A 119 3.41 -2.58 -7.60
N SER A 120 2.70 -2.95 -6.53
CA SER A 120 2.51 -2.06 -5.39
C SER A 120 3.85 -1.74 -4.70
N LYS A 121 4.75 -2.71 -4.56
CA LYS A 121 6.11 -2.46 -4.02
C LYS A 121 6.93 -1.50 -4.88
N ILE A 122 6.91 -1.64 -6.20
CA ILE A 122 7.59 -0.72 -7.13
C ILE A 122 7.04 0.70 -6.96
N SER A 123 5.72 0.83 -6.89
CA SER A 123 5.07 2.13 -6.70
C SER A 123 5.40 2.76 -5.33
N ILE A 124 5.54 1.96 -4.28
CA ILE A 124 6.03 2.42 -2.96
C ILE A 124 7.48 2.90 -3.05
N SER A 125 8.36 2.16 -3.74
CA SER A 125 9.76 2.58 -3.89
C SER A 125 9.90 3.90 -4.65
N GLU A 126 9.12 4.10 -5.72
CA GLU A 126 9.10 5.37 -6.46
C GLU A 126 8.60 6.52 -5.58
N PHE A 127 7.56 6.30 -4.78
CA PHE A 127 7.06 7.27 -3.81
C PHE A 127 8.12 7.64 -2.76
N ILE A 128 8.81 6.65 -2.19
CA ILE A 128 9.88 6.87 -1.21
C ILE A 128 11.02 7.65 -1.83
N ASP A 129 11.46 7.27 -3.03
CA ASP A 129 12.56 7.96 -3.72
C ASP A 129 12.23 9.43 -3.96
N LYS A 130 11.00 9.76 -4.35
CA LYS A 130 10.53 11.15 -4.51
C LYS A 130 10.58 11.93 -3.20
N ILE A 131 10.07 11.36 -2.10
CA ILE A 131 10.08 12.04 -0.79
C ILE A 131 11.50 12.19 -0.27
N MET A 132 12.33 11.16 -0.41
CA MET A 132 13.72 11.21 0.01
C MET A 132 14.53 12.21 -0.83
N GLN A 133 14.22 12.37 -2.12
CA GLN A 133 14.78 13.45 -2.94
C GLN A 133 14.38 14.82 -2.40
N TYR A 134 13.10 15.03 -2.07
CA TYR A 134 12.63 16.27 -1.45
C TYR A 134 13.37 16.59 -0.16
N VAL A 135 13.46 15.62 0.74
CA VAL A 135 14.16 15.71 2.03
C VAL A 135 15.63 16.11 1.83
N ARG A 136 16.32 15.49 0.85
CA ARG A 136 17.71 15.80 0.51
C ARG A 136 17.87 17.24 0.04
N ILE A 137 16.97 17.73 -0.83
CA ILE A 137 17.00 19.12 -1.34
C ILE A 137 16.83 20.13 -0.20
N GLN A 138 16.05 19.81 0.83
CA GLN A 138 15.87 20.68 2.00
C GLN A 138 17.05 20.66 2.99
N GLY A 139 18.10 19.87 2.74
CA GLY A 139 19.30 19.85 3.57
C GLY A 139 19.13 19.10 4.89
N PHE A 140 18.13 18.21 5.01
CA PHE A 140 17.98 17.33 6.17
C PHE A 140 18.99 16.17 6.12
N GLU A 141 20.28 16.47 6.18
CA GLU A 141 21.40 15.51 6.14
C GLU A 141 21.34 14.48 7.29
N ASN A 142 20.72 14.89 8.39
CA ASN A 142 20.51 14.13 9.63
C ASN A 142 19.51 12.95 9.51
N LEU A 143 18.85 12.77 8.35
CA LEU A 143 17.98 11.61 8.10
C LEU A 143 18.72 10.40 7.54
N ARG A 144 19.96 10.57 7.06
CA ARG A 144 20.73 9.46 6.49
C ARG A 144 21.00 8.42 7.59
N ASN A 145 20.78 7.16 7.24
CA ASN A 145 20.98 6.00 8.12
C ASN A 145 20.07 5.94 9.36
N LYS A 146 18.99 6.71 9.42
CA LYS A 146 17.98 6.62 10.48
C LYS A 146 16.75 5.84 10.04
N HIS A 147 16.07 5.21 10.99
CA HIS A 147 14.72 4.69 10.79
C HIS A 147 13.75 5.86 10.66
N LEU A 148 12.86 5.82 9.67
CA LEU A 148 11.92 6.92 9.40
C LEU A 148 10.49 6.49 9.68
N LEU A 149 9.74 7.37 10.33
CA LEU A 149 8.29 7.32 10.41
C LEU A 149 7.70 8.44 9.56
N PHE A 150 7.10 8.08 8.44
CA PHE A 150 6.37 9.03 7.61
C PHE A 150 4.98 9.23 8.20
N LEU A 151 4.79 10.32 8.94
CA LEU A 151 3.48 10.71 9.46
C LEU A 151 2.68 11.34 8.33
N ILE A 152 1.66 10.63 7.88
CA ILE A 152 0.76 11.04 6.81
C ILE A 152 -0.56 11.43 7.44
N SER A 153 -1.00 12.67 7.21
CA SER A 153 -2.28 13.15 7.72
C SER A 153 -2.85 14.22 6.80
N ASP A 154 -4.12 14.58 7.00
CA ASP A 154 -4.64 15.85 6.54
C ASP A 154 -4.31 16.95 7.57
N LEU A 155 -4.91 18.13 7.42
CA LEU A 155 -4.77 19.25 8.37
C LEU A 155 -5.74 19.15 9.56
N ASP A 156 -6.55 18.09 9.63
CA ASP A 156 -7.53 17.85 10.68
C ASP A 156 -6.99 16.89 11.76
N ILE A 157 -5.73 16.46 11.66
CA ILE A 157 -5.04 15.70 12.72
C ILE A 157 -5.23 16.38 14.08
N SER A 158 -5.61 15.57 15.08
CA SER A 158 -5.96 16.12 16.38
C SER A 158 -4.73 16.63 17.11
N ILE A 159 -4.91 17.70 17.90
CA ILE A 159 -3.84 18.25 18.73
C ILE A 159 -3.37 17.20 19.74
N ASP A 160 -4.27 16.35 20.24
CA ASP A 160 -3.94 15.31 21.22
C ASP A 160 -3.10 14.17 20.61
N GLU A 161 -3.34 13.78 19.35
CA GLU A 161 -2.43 12.87 18.62
C GLU A 161 -1.02 13.46 18.47
N ILE A 162 -0.91 14.72 18.06
CA ILE A 162 0.38 15.41 17.93
C ILE A 162 1.12 15.45 19.27
N LYS A 163 0.37 15.74 20.32
CA LYS A 163 0.83 15.79 21.71
C LYS A 163 1.43 14.46 22.18
N VAL A 164 0.73 13.34 21.96
CA VAL A 164 1.24 12.00 22.28
C VAL A 164 2.46 11.67 21.43
N LEU A 165 2.42 11.93 20.12
CA LEU A 165 3.56 11.68 19.22
C LEU A 165 4.79 12.49 19.62
N ASN A 166 4.62 13.76 20.00
CA ASN A 166 5.69 14.60 20.52
C ASN A 166 6.32 13.99 21.77
N TRP A 167 5.49 13.49 22.69
CA TRP A 167 5.96 12.88 23.93
C TRP A 167 6.78 11.61 23.67
N LEU A 168 6.33 10.75 22.74
CA LEU A 168 7.05 9.56 22.28
C LEU A 168 8.36 9.94 21.58
N TYR A 169 8.30 10.89 20.65
CA TYR A 169 9.44 11.35 19.88
C TYR A 169 10.56 11.91 20.76
N GLN A 170 10.22 12.66 21.81
CA GLN A 170 11.21 13.18 22.75
C GLN A 170 11.92 12.12 23.60
N ARG A 171 11.36 10.90 23.68
CA ARG A 171 11.86 9.77 24.49
C ARG A 171 12.35 8.61 23.63
N ASN A 172 12.61 8.86 22.35
CA ASN A 172 12.98 7.79 21.42
C ASN A 172 14.48 7.53 21.30
N ASP A 173 15.32 8.18 22.11
CA ASP A 173 16.79 8.02 22.10
C ASP A 173 17.43 8.09 20.70
N GLN A 174 16.87 8.92 19.81
CA GLN A 174 17.27 9.07 18.40
C GLN A 174 17.13 7.79 17.55
N MET A 175 16.35 6.81 17.99
CA MET A 175 16.09 5.55 17.28
C MET A 175 15.41 5.77 15.93
N TYR A 176 14.54 6.78 15.82
CA TYR A 176 13.83 7.12 14.60
C TYR A 176 13.61 8.62 14.45
N GLU A 177 13.29 9.04 13.23
CA GLU A 177 12.89 10.41 12.91
C GLU A 177 11.49 10.45 12.28
N ILE A 178 10.71 11.48 12.59
CA ILE A 178 9.37 11.68 12.03
C ILE A 178 9.45 12.67 10.87
N VAL A 179 8.89 12.28 9.72
CA VAL A 179 8.72 13.13 8.55
C VAL A 179 7.23 13.35 8.34
N TRP A 180 6.76 14.59 8.52
CA TRP A 180 5.36 14.92 8.30
C TRP A 180 5.05 15.21 6.83
N LEU A 181 4.08 14.49 6.30
CA LEU A 181 3.57 14.53 4.93
C LEU A 181 2.07 14.87 4.95
N PRO A 182 1.70 16.14 4.85
CA PRO A 182 0.30 16.53 4.74
C PRO A 182 -0.26 16.14 3.37
N ILE A 183 -1.26 15.26 3.35
CA ILE A 183 -1.95 14.82 2.13
C ILE A 183 -3.23 15.63 1.99
N ILE A 184 -3.16 16.68 1.18
CA ILE A 184 -4.25 17.62 0.93
C ILE A 184 -4.66 17.53 -0.53
N ASP A 185 -5.96 17.64 -0.80
CA ASP A 185 -6.44 17.87 -2.16
C ASP A 185 -6.21 19.34 -2.56
N LEU A 186 -5.16 19.56 -3.36
CA LEU A 186 -4.78 20.89 -3.85
C LEU A 186 -5.68 21.39 -5.00
N SER A 187 -6.70 20.64 -5.43
CA SER A 187 -7.72 21.17 -6.34
C SER A 187 -8.52 22.32 -5.70
N MET A 188 -8.51 22.41 -4.37
CA MET A 188 -9.06 23.51 -3.59
C MET A 188 -7.96 24.30 -2.87
N SER A 189 -8.23 25.56 -2.51
CA SER A 189 -7.35 26.31 -1.62
C SER A 189 -7.28 25.64 -0.25
N TYR A 190 -6.07 25.33 0.23
CA TYR A 190 -5.88 24.75 1.57
C TYR A 190 -5.61 25.84 2.62
N ASP A 191 -5.91 25.52 3.88
CA ASP A 191 -5.65 26.43 5.00
C ASP A 191 -4.16 26.46 5.34
N VAL A 192 -3.45 27.40 4.71
CA VAL A 192 -2.03 27.66 4.94
C VAL A 192 -1.76 28.00 6.40
N LYS A 193 -2.67 28.74 7.05
CA LYS A 193 -2.50 29.14 8.45
C LYS A 193 -2.53 27.90 9.35
N ARG A 194 -3.50 27.02 9.14
CA ARG A 194 -3.61 25.75 9.88
C ARG A 194 -2.37 24.87 9.72
N PHE A 195 -1.82 24.77 8.50
CA PHE A 195 -0.57 24.04 8.27
C PHE A 195 0.58 24.55 9.16
N TRP A 196 0.78 25.86 9.24
CA TRP A 196 1.85 26.44 10.06
C TRP A 196 1.58 26.31 11.56
N GLU A 197 0.32 26.42 12.00
CA GLU A 197 -0.06 26.17 13.40
C GLU A 197 0.30 24.74 13.82
N LEU A 198 -0.07 23.74 13.00
CA LEU A 198 0.27 22.34 13.26
C LEU A 198 1.78 22.12 13.27
N LYS A 199 2.49 22.66 12.27
CA LYS A 199 3.95 22.56 12.17
C LYS A 199 4.67 23.12 13.41
N GLN A 200 4.17 24.20 14.00
CA GLN A 200 4.74 24.78 15.23
C GLN A 200 4.52 23.91 16.47
N LEU A 201 3.44 23.12 16.48
CA LEU A 201 3.16 22.19 17.58
C LEU A 201 4.04 20.94 17.53
N MET A 202 4.50 20.54 16.34
CA MET A 202 5.30 19.34 16.13
C MET A 202 6.76 19.53 16.58
N LYS A 203 7.32 18.54 17.26
CA LYS A 203 8.72 18.57 17.76
C LYS A 203 9.75 18.06 16.75
N TRP A 204 9.32 17.27 15.77
CA TRP A 204 10.17 16.90 14.64
C TRP A 204 10.32 18.07 13.68
N SER A 205 11.51 18.24 13.11
CA SER A 205 11.83 19.39 12.25
C SER A 205 11.38 19.21 10.79
N VAL A 206 11.13 17.98 10.37
CA VAL A 206 10.91 17.64 8.95
C VAL A 206 9.41 17.68 8.64
N ALA A 207 9.01 18.69 7.86
CA ALA A 207 7.65 18.83 7.35
C ALA A 207 7.68 19.19 5.86
N VAL A 208 6.99 18.41 5.04
CA VAL A 208 6.83 18.66 3.61
C VAL A 208 5.68 19.65 3.41
N GLU A 209 5.90 20.70 2.63
CA GLU A 209 4.81 21.62 2.30
C GLU A 209 3.81 20.94 1.37
N PRO A 210 2.49 21.12 1.56
CA PRO A 210 1.48 20.44 0.74
C PRO A 210 1.68 20.64 -0.77
N THR A 211 2.05 21.85 -1.19
CA THR A 211 2.31 22.21 -2.60
C THR A 211 3.47 21.46 -3.25
N ARG A 212 4.33 20.84 -2.44
CA ARG A 212 5.49 20.08 -2.89
C ARG A 212 5.22 18.58 -2.92
N VAL A 213 4.10 18.14 -2.39
CA VAL A 213 3.62 16.77 -2.55
C VAL A 213 2.97 16.69 -3.93
N GLU A 214 3.55 15.87 -4.81
CA GLU A 214 3.02 15.69 -6.16
C GLU A 214 1.62 15.04 -6.13
N ALA A 215 0.79 15.33 -7.14
CA ALA A 215 -0.60 14.86 -7.16
C ALA A 215 -0.71 13.33 -7.27
N ASP A 216 0.22 12.69 -7.98
CA ASP A 216 0.32 11.22 -8.09
C ASP A 216 0.69 10.57 -6.76
N VAL A 217 1.48 11.25 -5.94
CA VAL A 217 1.82 10.85 -4.57
C VAL A 217 0.58 10.90 -3.66
N VAL A 218 -0.17 12.01 -3.70
CA VAL A 218 -1.43 12.18 -2.93
C VAL A 218 -2.43 11.08 -3.28
N GLU A 219 -2.58 10.79 -4.57
CA GLU A 219 -3.41 9.71 -5.08
C GLU A 219 -2.99 8.35 -4.55
N PHE A 220 -1.71 8.03 -4.69
CA PHE A 220 -1.16 6.74 -4.33
C PHE A 220 -1.45 6.44 -2.86
N VAL A 221 -1.17 7.39 -1.98
CA VAL A 221 -1.43 7.25 -0.54
C VAL A 221 -2.93 7.07 -0.24
N LYS A 222 -3.82 7.80 -0.93
CA LYS A 222 -5.27 7.63 -0.77
C LYS A 222 -5.76 6.25 -1.22
N LYS A 223 -5.24 5.74 -2.34
CA LYS A 223 -5.71 4.48 -2.95
C LYS A 223 -5.07 3.25 -2.34
N GLU A 224 -3.75 3.20 -2.32
CA GLU A 224 -2.97 2.02 -1.99
C GLU A 224 -2.78 1.87 -0.47
N TRP A 225 -2.66 2.99 0.25
CA TRP A 225 -2.56 2.97 1.72
C TRP A 225 -3.90 3.26 2.41
N HIS A 226 -4.98 3.34 1.60
CA HIS A 226 -6.34 3.57 2.07
C HIS A 226 -6.48 4.76 3.01
N PHE A 227 -5.65 5.79 2.82
CA PHE A 227 -5.74 7.03 3.58
C PHE A 227 -7.02 7.78 3.19
N ILE A 228 -7.97 7.88 4.13
CA ILE A 228 -9.22 8.62 3.92
C ILE A 228 -9.13 9.96 4.65
N ARG A 229 -8.86 9.94 5.96
CA ARG A 229 -8.74 11.11 6.84
C ARG A 229 -7.88 10.84 8.08
N GLN A 230 -8.00 9.65 8.65
CA GLN A 230 -7.23 9.29 9.83
C GLN A 230 -5.74 9.23 9.50
N ALA A 231 -4.91 9.86 10.34
CA ALA A 231 -3.48 9.82 10.19
C ALA A 231 -2.97 8.37 10.15
N ILE A 232 -1.88 8.15 9.41
CA ILE A 232 -1.13 6.90 9.39
C ILE A 232 0.36 7.21 9.56
N ALA A 233 1.12 6.29 10.15
CA ALA A 233 2.56 6.43 10.29
C ALA A 233 3.25 5.28 9.58
N VAL A 234 3.86 5.53 8.42
CA VAL A 234 4.53 4.46 7.66
C VAL A 234 5.95 4.29 8.16
N SER A 235 6.30 3.07 8.54
CA SER A 235 7.58 2.72 9.13
C SER A 235 8.55 2.21 8.07
N MET A 236 9.73 2.83 7.99
CA MET A 236 10.76 2.52 7.02
C MET A 236 12.14 2.42 7.67
N THR A 237 12.88 1.37 7.32
CA THR A 237 14.24 1.17 7.80
C THR A 237 15.21 2.16 7.15
N SER A 238 16.39 2.29 7.75
CA SER A 238 17.50 3.08 7.19
C SER A 238 17.98 2.59 5.81
N ALA A 239 17.67 1.34 5.43
CA ALA A 239 17.94 0.78 4.11
C ALA A 239 16.89 1.17 3.05
N GLY A 240 15.81 1.86 3.42
CA GLY A 240 14.72 2.24 2.52
C GLY A 240 13.62 1.18 2.39
N GLU A 241 13.62 0.15 3.22
CA GLU A 241 12.58 -0.87 3.23
C GLU A 241 11.40 -0.46 4.12
N VAL A 242 10.18 -0.46 3.58
CA VAL A 242 8.95 -0.28 4.36
C VAL A 242 8.64 -1.56 5.13
N VAL A 243 8.61 -1.46 6.46
CA VAL A 243 8.41 -2.60 7.37
C VAL A 243 7.05 -2.62 8.04
N CYS A 244 6.30 -1.51 7.98
CA CYS A 244 4.90 -1.44 8.39
C CYS A 244 4.20 -0.26 7.69
N GLN A 245 3.00 -0.49 7.15
CA GLN A 245 2.21 0.54 6.48
C GLN A 245 1.47 1.47 7.45
N ASN A 246 1.25 1.06 8.70
CA ASN A 246 0.70 1.93 9.72
C ASN A 246 1.15 1.53 11.13
N ALA A 247 2.15 2.22 11.65
CA ALA A 247 2.74 2.04 12.97
C ALA A 247 1.98 2.76 14.09
N LEU A 248 0.97 3.59 13.79
CA LEU A 248 0.23 4.31 14.84
C LEU A 248 -0.41 3.37 15.87
N PRO A 249 -1.07 2.25 15.52
CA PRO A 249 -1.58 1.30 16.50
C PRO A 249 -0.49 0.79 17.46
N MET A 250 0.71 0.49 16.92
CA MET A 250 1.85 0.09 17.74
C MET A 250 2.31 1.21 18.67
N LEU A 251 2.42 2.44 18.16
CA LEU A 251 2.82 3.62 18.95
C LEU A 251 1.82 3.92 20.07
N TRP A 252 0.52 3.79 19.82
CA TRP A 252 -0.52 4.02 20.84
C TRP A 252 -0.56 2.93 21.90
N THR A 253 -0.31 1.67 21.50
CA THR A 253 -0.43 0.53 22.40
C THR A 253 0.84 0.33 23.24
N TRP A 254 2.00 0.36 22.59
CA TRP A 254 3.29 -0.02 23.19
C TRP A 254 4.34 1.10 23.19
N GLY A 255 4.04 2.26 22.57
CA GLY A 255 4.98 3.37 22.51
C GLY A 255 6.31 2.98 21.85
N ASN A 256 7.41 3.52 22.37
CA ASN A 256 8.75 3.27 21.82
C ASN A 256 9.23 1.82 22.01
N THR A 257 8.59 1.03 22.87
CA THR A 257 8.96 -0.39 23.06
C THR A 257 8.63 -1.26 21.86
N ALA A 258 7.77 -0.79 20.95
CA ALA A 258 7.45 -1.47 19.69
C ALA A 258 8.44 -1.19 18.55
N PHE A 259 9.49 -0.40 18.77
CA PHE A 259 10.54 -0.21 17.77
C PHE A 259 11.16 -1.58 17.38
N PRO A 260 11.36 -1.90 16.07
CA PRO A 260 11.41 -1.02 14.90
C PRO A 260 10.08 -0.83 14.16
N PHE A 261 8.93 -1.03 14.83
CA PHE A 261 7.59 -0.83 14.27
C PHE A 261 7.39 -1.57 12.95
N SER A 262 7.61 -2.88 12.97
CA SER A 262 7.40 -3.76 11.83
C SER A 262 6.16 -4.63 12.04
N ASP A 263 5.54 -5.10 10.96
CA ASP A 263 4.40 -6.04 11.04
C ASP A 263 4.78 -7.30 11.86
N LYS A 264 6.04 -7.75 11.74
CA LYS A 264 6.59 -8.85 12.52
C LYS A 264 6.68 -8.52 14.02
N THR A 265 7.08 -7.29 14.36
CA THR A 265 7.13 -6.83 15.76
C THR A 265 5.72 -6.79 16.35
N GLU A 266 4.75 -6.28 15.59
CA GLU A 266 3.35 -6.26 16.00
C GLU A 266 2.82 -7.66 16.29
N GLU A 267 3.07 -8.63 15.40
CA GLU A 267 2.68 -10.03 15.59
C GLU A 267 3.28 -10.63 16.87
N ILE A 268 4.57 -10.38 17.13
CA ILE A 268 5.25 -10.84 18.34
C ILE A 268 4.64 -10.23 19.60
N LEU A 269 4.36 -8.92 19.59
CA LEU A 269 3.78 -8.22 20.73
C LEU A 269 2.38 -8.75 21.07
N TRP A 270 1.52 -8.90 20.06
CA TRP A 270 0.19 -9.50 20.22
C TRP A 270 0.26 -10.93 20.75
N ASN A 271 1.14 -11.77 20.20
CA ASN A 271 1.31 -13.14 20.67
C ASN A 271 1.77 -13.19 22.14
N SER A 272 2.68 -12.29 22.53
CA SER A 272 3.17 -12.22 23.92
C SER A 272 2.10 -11.80 24.94
N ILE A 273 1.09 -11.05 24.50
CA ILE A 273 -0.06 -10.66 25.33
C ILE A 273 -0.99 -11.86 25.50
N ASN A 274 -1.27 -12.56 24.39
CA ASN A 274 -2.13 -13.74 24.37
C ASN A 274 -1.60 -14.85 25.27
N GLU A 275 -0.29 -15.10 25.23
CA GLU A 275 0.39 -16.10 26.07
C GLU A 275 0.41 -15.72 27.55
N ARG A 276 0.52 -14.43 27.89
CA ARG A 276 0.62 -13.97 29.29
C ARG A 276 -0.73 -13.82 30.00
N HIS A 277 -1.80 -13.43 29.30
CA HIS A 277 -3.06 -13.03 29.96
C HIS A 277 -4.31 -13.75 29.43
N GLY A 278 -4.23 -14.42 28.27
CA GLY A 278 -5.41 -14.87 27.53
C GLY A 278 -6.26 -13.68 27.04
N TRP A 279 -7.06 -13.86 25.98
CA TRP A 279 -7.99 -12.82 25.50
C TRP A 279 -9.12 -12.60 26.54
N LYS A 280 -8.88 -11.78 27.56
CA LYS A 280 -9.89 -11.34 28.52
C LYS A 280 -10.41 -9.97 28.12
N LEU A 281 -11.68 -9.71 28.46
CA LEU A 281 -12.36 -8.42 28.26
C LEU A 281 -11.61 -7.24 28.94
N GLU A 282 -10.75 -7.53 29.90
CA GLU A 282 -9.84 -6.58 30.57
C GLU A 282 -8.82 -5.93 29.60
N LEU A 283 -8.52 -6.55 28.45
CA LEU A 283 -7.70 -5.94 27.37
C LEU A 283 -8.38 -4.74 26.69
N VAL A 284 -9.72 -4.65 26.78
CA VAL A 284 -10.50 -3.54 26.22
C VAL A 284 -10.61 -2.39 27.24
N LEU A 285 -10.24 -2.63 28.51
CA LEU A 285 -10.72 -1.82 29.63
C LEU A 285 -9.69 -1.14 30.53
N ASP A 286 -8.37 -1.17 30.29
CA ASP A 286 -7.45 -0.04 30.64
C ASP A 286 -5.95 -0.42 30.77
N ASP A 287 -5.56 -1.68 30.98
CA ASP A 287 -4.22 -1.97 31.55
C ASP A 287 -3.04 -2.18 30.59
N PHE A 288 -3.26 -2.21 29.28
CA PHE A 288 -2.18 -2.42 28.29
C PHE A 288 -1.78 -1.17 27.49
N ILE A 289 -2.47 -0.04 27.70
CA ILE A 289 -1.98 1.26 27.23
C ILE A 289 -0.76 1.59 28.08
N VAL A 290 0.37 1.86 27.41
CA VAL A 290 1.66 2.23 28.01
C VAL A 290 1.48 2.94 29.37
N PRO A 291 2.06 2.45 30.49
CA PRO A 291 1.97 3.11 31.79
C PRO A 291 2.38 4.59 31.75
N GLU A 292 3.22 4.94 30.79
CA GLU A 292 3.76 6.27 30.57
C GLU A 292 2.72 7.25 29.97
N LEU A 293 1.71 6.76 29.25
CA LEU A 293 0.53 7.53 28.82
C LEU A 293 -0.42 7.82 29.98
N ARG A 294 -0.32 7.11 31.11
CA ARG A 294 -1.09 7.43 32.33
C ARG A 294 -0.47 8.57 33.15
N SER A 295 0.79 8.92 32.87
CA SER A 295 1.49 10.03 33.52
C SER A 295 1.29 11.39 32.82
N TRP A 296 0.43 11.40 31.79
CA TRP A 296 0.04 12.56 30.99
C TRP A 296 -1.09 13.36 31.63
#